data_AF-A0A2M6WNF1-F1
#
_entry.id   AF-A0A2M6WNF1-F1
#
_cell.length_a   1.000
_cell.length_b   1.000
_cell.length_c   1.000
_cell.angle_alpha   90.00
_cell.angle_beta   90.00
_cell.angle_gamma   90.00
#
_symmetry.space_group_name_H-M   'P 1'
#
loop_
_entity.id
_entity.type
_entity.pdbx_description
1 polymer ?
#
loop_
_entity_poly.entity_id
_entity_poly.type
_entity_poly.pdbx_seq_one_letter_code
_entity_poly.pdbx_strand_id
1 'polypeptide(L)' 'MFAWLHLHDYYSRPEMISFWSKITGIDKRRINVYNKKNTAIRKKDGYRGCILVRYGNYVIFDELMIIINRFFKFTEKL' A
#
# COMPACT_ATOMS: atom_id res chain seq x y z
N MET A 1 5.62 7.03 0.82
CA MET A 1 4.74 6.20 -0.03
C MET A 1 5.34 4.81 -0.21
N PHE A 2 4.58 3.79 0.18
CA PHE A 2 4.91 2.38 0.00
C PHE A 2 3.65 1.63 -0.42
N ALA A 3 3.81 0.45 -1.01
CA ALA A 3 2.68 -0.34 -1.48
C ALA A 3 2.80 -1.82 -1.14
N TRP A 4 1.66 -2.50 -1.12
CA TRP A 4 1.54 -3.93 -0.92
C TRP A 4 0.84 -4.57 -2.11
N LEU A 5 1.55 -5.39 -2.86
CA LEU A 5 1.05 -6.14 -3.99
C LEU A 5 0.53 -7.50 -3.52
N HIS A 6 -0.75 -7.77 -3.77
CA HIS A 6 -1.34 -9.10 -3.57
C HIS A 6 -1.03 -9.96 -4.80
N LEU A 7 -0.07 -10.87 -4.64
CA LEU A 7 0.36 -11.76 -5.70
C LEU A 7 -0.26 -13.14 -5.53
N HIS A 8 -0.78 -13.70 -6.61
CA HIS A 8 -1.21 -15.09 -6.65
C HIS A 8 -0.09 -15.98 -7.24
N ASP A 9 -0.09 -17.26 -6.89
CA ASP A 9 1.02 -18.18 -7.19
C ASP A 9 1.23 -18.43 -8.70
N TYR A 10 0.21 -18.14 -9.50
CA TYR A 10 0.26 -18.27 -10.96
C TYR A 10 0.81 -17.02 -11.69
N TYR A 11 1.27 -16.00 -10.96
CA TYR A 11 1.88 -14.80 -11.53
C TYR A 11 3.37 -14.67 -11.23
N SER A 12 4.13 -14.18 -12.22
CA SER A 12 5.55 -13.86 -12.07
C SER A 12 5.74 -12.62 -11.19
N ARG A 13 6.43 -12.78 -10.05
CA ARG A 13 6.71 -11.68 -9.11
C ARG A 13 7.45 -10.49 -9.77
N PRO A 14 8.56 -10.68 -10.51
CA PRO A 14 9.26 -9.57 -11.15
C PRO A 14 8.42 -8.83 -12.19
N GLU A 15 7.57 -9.56 -12.91
CA GLU A 15 6.68 -8.98 -13.92
C GLU A 15 5.61 -8.10 -13.26
N MET A 16 4.95 -8.60 -12.20
CA MET A 16 3.90 -7.85 -11.52
C MET A 16 4.45 -6.62 -10.79
N ILE A 17 5.62 -6.71 -10.17
CA ILE A 17 6.29 -5.55 -9.58
C ILE A 17 6.58 -4.49 -10.66
N SER A 18 7.08 -4.91 -11.82
CA SER A 18 7.41 -3.97 -12.91
C SER A 18 6.15 -3.33 -13.50
N PHE A 19 5.08 -4.10 -13.70
CA PHE A 19 3.79 -3.60 -14.15
C PHE A 19 3.22 -2.54 -13.19
N TRP A 20 3.15 -2.87 -11.90
CA TRP A 20 2.57 -1.96 -10.91
C TRP A 20 3.46 -0.75 -10.62
N SER A 21 4.78 -0.90 -10.66
CA SER A 21 5.71 0.24 -10.57
C SER A 21 5.51 1.21 -11.73
N LYS A 22 5.34 0.71 -12.97
CA LYS A 22 5.06 1.53 -14.15
C LYS A 22 3.74 2.31 -14.02
N ILE A 23 2.68 1.66 -13.52
CA ILE A 23 1.34 2.29 -13.42
C ILE A 23 1.26 3.29 -12.28
N THR A 24 1.82 2.96 -11.11
CA THR A 24 1.67 3.77 -9.90
C THR A 24 2.78 4.80 -9.72
N GLY A 25 3.88 4.69 -10.47
CA GLY A 25 5.09 5.49 -10.27
C GLY A 25 5.86 5.14 -8.98
N ILE A 26 5.43 4.11 -8.23
CA ILE A 26 6.09 3.67 -7.01
C ILE A 26 7.38 2.92 -7.35
N ASP A 27 8.50 3.32 -6.77
CA ASP A 27 9.79 2.62 -6.91
C ASP A 27 9.64 1.14 -6.50
N LYS A 28 10.21 0.24 -7.31
CA LYS A 28 10.11 -1.21 -7.13
C LYS A 28 10.52 -1.67 -5.73
N ARG A 29 11.51 -1.01 -5.09
CA ARG A 29 12.00 -1.33 -3.74
C ARG A 29 11.00 -0.97 -2.64
N ARG A 30 10.01 -0.13 -2.95
CA ARG A 30 8.93 0.29 -2.04
C ARG A 30 7.65 -0.52 -2.22
N ILE A 31 7.64 -1.51 -3.11
CA ILE A 31 6.54 -2.46 -3.32
C ILE A 31 6.84 -3.74 -2.55
N ASN A 32 6.12 -3.94 -1.45
CA ASN A 32 6.11 -5.20 -0.72
C ASN A 32 5.17 -6.18 -1.39
N VAL A 33 5.46 -7.48 -1.28
CA VAL A 33 4.64 -8.54 -1.89
C VAL A 33 4.03 -9.41 -0.81
N TYR A 34 2.72 -9.58 -0.88
CA TYR A 34 1.97 -10.54 -0.08
C TYR A 34 1.47 -11.66 -1.00
N ASN A 35 1.90 -12.90 -0.74
CA ASN A 35 1.45 -14.06 -1.49
C ASN A 35 0.06 -14.48 -0.99
N LYS A 36 -0.96 -14.18 -1.79
CA LYS A 36 -2.35 -14.47 -1.48
C LYS A 36 -2.70 -15.89 -1.92
N LYS A 37 -2.99 -16.72 -0.91
CA LYS A 37 -3.55 -18.07 -1.09
C LYS A 37 -4.75 -18.00 -2.04
N ASN A 38 -4.77 -18.90 -3.02
CA ASN A 38 -5.80 -18.97 -4.04
C ASN A 38 -6.20 -20.42 -4.28
N THR A 39 -7.45 -20.63 -4.68
CA THR A 39 -7.97 -21.96 -5.03
C THR A 39 -7.80 -22.28 -6.52
N ALA A 40 -7.24 -21.36 -7.32
CA ALA A 40 -7.15 -21.41 -8.78
C ALA A 40 -8.49 -21.57 -9.55
N ILE A 41 -9.64 -21.68 -8.86
CA ILE A 41 -10.97 -21.90 -9.48
C ILE A 41 -11.44 -20.69 -10.30
N ARG A 42 -11.20 -19.47 -9.80
CA ARG A 42 -11.62 -18.22 -10.45
C ARG A 42 -10.40 -17.44 -10.92
N LYS A 43 -9.74 -17.93 -11.97
CA LYS A 43 -8.73 -17.17 -12.71
C LYS A 43 -9.43 -16.32 -13.76
N LYS A 44 -9.04 -15.04 -13.85
CA LYS A 44 -9.54 -14.11 -14.86
C LYS A 44 -8.38 -13.72 -15.75
N ASP A 45 -8.50 -14.00 -17.04
CA ASP A 45 -7.47 -13.64 -18.01
C ASP A 45 -7.27 -12.13 -18.05
N GLY A 46 -6.01 -11.71 -18.12
CA GLY A 46 -5.60 -10.30 -18.11
C GLY A 46 -5.68 -9.59 -16.75
N TYR A 47 -6.21 -10.21 -15.70
CA TYR A 47 -6.33 -9.57 -14.38
C TYR A 47 -5.03 -9.67 -13.57
N ARG A 48 -4.24 -8.60 -13.50
CA ARG A 48 -2.90 -8.57 -12.88
C ARG A 48 -2.86 -8.42 -11.34
N GLY A 49 -3.92 -8.85 -10.65
CA GLY A 49 -4.04 -8.77 -9.20
C GLY A 49 -4.42 -7.38 -8.67
N CYS A 50 -4.17 -7.14 -7.38
CA CYS A 50 -4.44 -5.88 -6.71
C CYS A 50 -3.18 -5.33 -6.02
N ILE A 51 -3.05 -4.01 -5.99
CA ILE A 51 -2.07 -3.29 -5.18
C ILE A 51 -2.77 -2.36 -4.19
N LEU A 52 -2.32 -2.39 -2.94
CA LEU A 52 -2.72 -1.44 -1.90
C LEU A 52 -1.66 -0.34 -1.81
N VAL A 53 -1.99 0.88 -2.20
CA VAL A 53 -1.10 2.03 -2.10
C VAL A 53 -1.33 2.73 -0.76
N ARG A 54 -0.24 2.92 0.00
CA ARG A 54 -0.26 3.71 1.23
C ARG A 54 0.46 5.03 0.98
N TYR A 55 -0.34 6.08 0.88
CA TYR A 55 0.13 7.46 0.70
C TYR A 55 0.76 8.06 1.96
N GLY A 56 0.93 7.27 3.03
CA GLY A 56 1.48 7.69 4.31
C GLY A 56 2.68 8.62 4.15
N ASN A 57 2.42 9.90 4.38
CA ASN A 57 3.41 10.94 4.52
C ASN A 57 3.54 11.17 6.02
N TYR A 58 4.69 10.78 6.58
CA TYR A 58 4.93 10.93 8.01
C TYR A 58 4.86 12.40 8.42
N VAL A 59 5.21 13.34 7.52
CA VAL A 59 5.09 14.78 7.77
C VAL A 59 3.63 15.17 8.04
N ILE A 60 2.71 14.77 7.16
CA ILE A 60 1.28 15.07 7.33
C ILE A 60 0.75 14.40 8.60
N PHE A 61 1.16 13.16 8.86
CA PHE A 61 0.74 12.44 10.07
C PHE A 61 1.24 13.15 11.33
N ASP A 62 2.52 13.53 11.39
CA ASP A 62 3.13 14.22 12.52
C ASP A 62 2.48 15.59 12.74
N GLU A 63 2.24 16.35 11.67
CA GLU A 63 1.51 17.62 11.73
C GLU A 63 0.10 17.44 12.32
N LEU A 64 -0.64 16.43 11.85
CA LEU A 64 -1.98 16.13 12.35
C LEU A 64 -1.95 15.76 13.84
N MET A 65 -0.99 14.94 14.25
CA MET A 65 -0.83 14.51 15.64
C MET A 65 -0.41 15.68 16.55
N ILE A 66 0.42 16.61 16.06
CA ILE A 66 0.76 17.84 16.79
C ILE A 66 -0.49 18.69 17.02
N ILE A 67 -1.33 18.87 16.00
CA ILE A 67 -2.58 19.63 16.10
C ILE A 67 -3.51 18.97 17.14
N ILE A 68 -3.75 17.66 17.03
CA ILE A 68 -4.58 16.91 17.98
C ILE A 68 -4.07 17.07 19.42
N ASN A 69 -2.77 16.89 19.64
CA ASN A 69 -2.15 17.02 20.97
C ASN A 69 -2.29 18.43 21.54
N ARG A 70 -2.23 19.47 20.71
CA ARG A 70 -2.48 20.85 21.16
C ARG A 70 -3.91 21.03 21.63
N PHE A 71 -4.90 20.57 20.85
CA PHE A 71 -6.29 20.67 21.25
C PHE A 71 -6.59 19.85 22.50
N PHE A 72 -6.07 18.63 22.62
CA PHE A 72 -6.28 17.77 23.79
C PHE A 72 -5.79 18.41 25.10
N LYS A 73 -4.57 19.00 25.09
CA LYS A 73 -4.01 19.73 26.24
C LYS A 73 -4.79 21.00 26.61
N PHE A 74 -5.50 21.59 25.66
CA PHE A 74 -6.36 22.74 25.92
C PHE A 74 -7.64 22.32 26.65
N THR A 75 -8.21 21.15 26.32
CA THR A 75 -9.43 20.65 26.95
C THR A 75 -9.21 20.18 28.39
N GLU A 76 -8.03 19.67 28.73
CA GLU A 76 -7.70 19.25 30.11
C GLU A 76 -7.40 20.41 31.07
N LYS A 77 -7.28 21.65 30.55
CA LYS A 77 -6.99 22.86 31.34
C LYS A 77 -8.23 23.69 31.68
N LEU A 78 -9.42 23.27 31.25
CA LEU A 78 -10.72 23.83 31.63
C LEU A 78 -11.33 23.00 32.77
#